data_AF-G2FF16-F1
#
_entry.id   AF-G2FF16-F1
#
_cell.length_a   1.000
_cell.length_b   1.000
_cell.length_c   1.000
_cell.angle_alpha   90.00
_cell.angle_beta   90.00
_cell.angle_gamma   90.00
#
_symmetry.space_group_name_H-M   'P 1'
#
loop_
_entity.id
_entity.type
_entity.pdbx_description
1 polymer ?
#
loop_
_entity_poly.entity_id
_entity_poly.type
_entity_poly.pdbx_seq_one_letter_code
_entity_poly.pdbx_strand_id
1 'polypeptide(L)'
;MRKAISQLKGRAPDIVVCEFFYGYGNNYAGVNISNLDVFLFSLQKYAPQAQVIVMVEPAERHYVDKLNEILPLHEVLKHPVDKPRMEALLRSLI
;
A
#
# COMPACT_ATOMS: atom_id res chain seq x y z
N MET A 1 -6.63 6.02 -7.04
CA MET A 1 -6.70 6.38 -5.60
C MET A 1 -7.99 7.05 -5.14
N ARG A 2 -8.56 8.06 -5.82
CA ARG A 2 -9.74 8.83 -5.32
C ARG A 2 -10.94 7.97 -4.88
N LYS A 3 -11.31 6.94 -5.64
CA LYS A 3 -12.44 6.04 -5.30
C LYS A 3 -12.15 5.24 -4.02
N ALA A 4 -10.94 4.69 -3.88
CA ALA A 4 -10.53 3.93 -2.69
C ALA A 4 -10.59 4.79 -1.42
N ILE A 5 -10.06 6.03 -1.47
CA ILE A 5 -10.14 6.98 -0.35
C ILE A 5 -11.60 7.31 0.00
N SER A 6 -12.48 7.43 -1.00
CA SER A 6 -13.90 7.68 -0.76
C SER A 6 -14.56 6.52 -0.01
N GLN A 7 -14.15 5.27 -0.27
CA GLN A 7 -14.70 4.09 0.40
C GLN A 7 -14.21 3.94 1.84
N LEU A 8 -12.98 4.37 2.15
CA LEU A 8 -12.44 4.36 3.51
C LEU A 8 -13.32 5.11 4.53
N LYS A 9 -14.03 6.15 4.07
CA LYS A 9 -14.94 6.93 4.92
C LYS A 9 -16.21 6.17 5.31
N GLY A 10 -16.63 5.21 4.50
CA GLY A 10 -17.85 4.42 4.73
C GLY A 10 -17.58 3.04 5.34
N ARG A 11 -16.38 2.51 5.17
CA ARG A 11 -15.96 1.21 5.72
C ARG A 11 -14.45 1.23 5.98
N ALA A 12 -14.07 1.00 7.23
CA ALA A 12 -12.68 0.74 7.59
C ALA A 12 -12.32 -0.71 7.21
N PRO A 13 -11.37 -0.95 6.28
CA PRO A 13 -10.95 -2.29 5.92
C PRO A 13 -9.98 -2.87 6.98
N ASP A 14 -10.06 -4.19 7.19
CA ASP A 14 -9.10 -4.92 8.03
C ASP A 14 -7.79 -5.23 7.29
N ILE A 15 -7.87 -5.45 5.98
CA ILE A 15 -6.74 -5.76 5.10
C ILE A 15 -6.85 -4.88 3.86
N VAL A 16 -5.72 -4.32 3.41
CA VAL A 16 -5.65 -3.66 2.10
C VAL A 16 -4.43 -4.13 1.34
N VAL A 17 -4.66 -4.49 0.08
CA VAL A 17 -3.62 -4.92 -0.86
C VAL A 17 -3.45 -3.81 -1.90
N CYS A 18 -2.23 -3.35 -2.13
CA CYS A 18 -1.92 -2.24 -3.02
C CYS A 18 -0.76 -2.57 -3.96
N GLU A 19 -0.79 -1.97 -5.15
CA GLU A 19 0.32 -1.99 -6.10
C GLU A 19 1.15 -0.72 -5.94
N PHE A 20 2.46 -0.86 -5.75
CA PHE A 20 3.40 0.26 -5.62
C PHE A 20 3.93 0.68 -6.98
N PHE A 21 3.95 1.98 -7.22
CA PHE A 21 4.64 2.61 -8.33
C PHE A 21 5.43 3.81 -7.83
N TYR A 22 6.73 3.85 -8.13
CA TYR A 22 7.56 4.97 -7.73
C TYR A 22 7.21 6.23 -8.54
N GLY A 23 7.11 7.36 -7.86
CA GLY A 23 6.90 8.66 -8.50
C GLY A 23 8.21 9.18 -9.08
N TYR A 24 8.56 8.80 -10.31
CA TYR A 24 9.72 9.34 -11.05
C TYR A 24 9.49 10.81 -11.45
N GLY A 25 9.45 11.74 -10.49
CA GLY A 25 9.51 13.19 -10.68
C GLY A 25 8.37 13.86 -11.47
N ASN A 26 7.46 13.11 -12.09
CA ASN A 26 6.42 13.64 -12.97
C ASN A 26 5.06 13.84 -12.27
N ASN A 27 5.02 13.68 -10.95
CA ASN A 27 3.89 14.13 -10.14
C ASN A 27 4.07 15.64 -9.95
N TYR A 28 3.21 16.44 -10.59
CA TYR A 28 3.18 17.91 -10.75
C TYR A 28 3.54 18.82 -9.54
N ALA A 29 3.87 18.26 -8.38
CA ALA A 29 4.25 18.98 -7.16
C ALA A 29 5.54 18.46 -6.48
N GLY A 30 6.15 17.34 -6.88
CA GLY A 30 7.36 16.81 -6.25
C GLY A 30 7.21 16.37 -4.77
N VAL A 31 5.99 16.36 -4.23
CA VAL A 31 5.72 16.11 -2.79
C VAL A 31 5.52 14.62 -2.46
N ASN A 32 4.99 13.81 -3.38
CA ASN A 32 4.69 12.41 -3.11
C ASN A 32 5.79 11.49 -3.67
N ILE A 33 6.24 10.55 -2.84
CA ILE A 33 7.25 9.53 -3.15
C ILE A 33 6.68 8.47 -4.11
N SER A 34 5.39 8.16 -3.99
CA SER A 34 4.71 7.11 -4.74
C SER A 34 3.23 7.43 -5.03
N ASN A 35 2.56 6.50 -5.70
CA ASN A 35 1.11 6.51 -5.87
C ASN A 35 0.32 6.27 -4.55
N LEU A 36 0.98 5.78 -3.49
CA LEU A 36 0.31 5.34 -2.26
C LEU A 36 0.32 6.39 -1.13
N ASP A 37 1.17 7.43 -1.18
CA ASP A 37 1.37 8.38 -0.08
C ASP A 37 0.06 8.95 0.47
N VAL A 38 -0.73 9.60 -0.39
CA VAL A 38 -2.01 10.22 -0.01
C VAL A 38 -3.01 9.18 0.51
N PHE A 39 -2.95 7.96 -0.01
CA PHE A 39 -3.83 6.89 0.43
C PHE A 39 -3.42 6.34 1.79
N LEU A 40 -2.12 6.13 2.05
CA LEU A 40 -1.63 5.70 3.35
C LEU A 40 -1.90 6.74 4.43
N PHE A 41 -1.74 8.04 4.13
CA PHE A 41 -2.18 9.11 5.06
C PHE A 41 -3.68 9.07 5.35
N SER A 42 -4.49 8.78 4.34
CA SER A 42 -5.94 8.61 4.53
C SER A 42 -6.24 7.37 5.36
N LEU A 43 -5.52 6.27 5.11
CA LEU A 43 -5.70 5.00 5.79
C LEU A 43 -5.31 5.11 7.27
N GLN A 44 -4.20 5.76 7.58
CA GLN A 44 -3.79 6.09 8.95
C GLN A 44 -4.90 6.83 9.73
N LYS A 45 -5.65 7.72 9.06
CA LYS A 45 -6.75 8.45 9.68
C LYS A 45 -8.02 7.61 9.87
N TYR A 46 -8.42 6.82 8.88
CA TYR A 46 -9.75 6.18 8.85
C TYR A 46 -9.73 4.69 9.24
N ALA A 47 -8.60 4.00 9.06
CA ALA A 47 -8.42 2.59 9.40
C ALA A 47 -6.95 2.32 9.81
N PRO A 48 -6.47 2.89 10.93
CA PRO A 48 -5.08 2.73 11.38
C PRO A 48 -4.69 1.28 11.71
N GLN A 49 -5.65 0.40 11.93
CA GLN A 49 -5.43 -1.02 12.23
C GLN A 49 -5.38 -1.91 10.98
N ALA A 50 -5.59 -1.33 9.80
CA ALA A 50 -5.59 -2.08 8.55
C ALA A 50 -4.22 -2.69 8.28
N GLN A 51 -4.18 -3.99 8.00
CA GLN A 51 -2.97 -4.69 7.58
C GLN A 51 -2.69 -4.35 6.10
N VAL A 52 -1.61 -3.60 5.86
CA VAL A 52 -1.26 -3.14 4.51
C VAL A 52 -0.26 -4.08 3.86
N ILE A 53 -0.68 -4.70 2.76
CA ILE A 53 0.16 -5.54 1.91
C ILE A 53 0.46 -4.76 0.62
N VAL A 54 1.73 -4.63 0.28
CA VAL A 54 2.19 -3.92 -0.92
C VAL A 54 2.79 -4.92 -1.90
N MET A 55 2.38 -4.85 -3.16
CA MET A 55 3.03 -5.52 -4.28
C MET A 55 3.92 -4.51 -5.01
N VAL A 56 5.11 -4.94 -5.44
CA VAL A 56 6.08 -4.04 -6.06
C VAL A 56 6.95 -4.78 -7.07
N GLU A 57 7.40 -4.08 -8.10
CA GLU A 57 8.44 -4.57 -8.98
C GLU A 57 9.77 -4.74 -8.22
N PRO A 58 10.55 -5.81 -8.46
CA PRO A 58 11.83 -6.03 -7.77
C PRO A 58 12.79 -4.84 -7.84
N ALA A 59 12.78 -4.11 -8.96
CA ALA A 59 13.60 -2.93 -9.20
C ALA A 59 13.21 -1.71 -8.35
N GLU A 60 12.00 -1.67 -7.81
CA GLU A 60 11.49 -0.53 -7.03
C GLU A 60 11.37 -0.83 -5.53
N ARG A 61 11.68 -2.07 -5.10
CA ARG A 61 11.50 -2.52 -3.71
C ARG A 61 12.16 -1.59 -2.69
N HIS A 62 13.34 -1.04 -2.98
CA HIS A 62 14.08 -0.18 -2.06
C HIS A 62 13.37 1.15 -1.78
N TYR A 63 12.44 1.57 -2.65
CA TYR A 63 11.63 2.77 -2.41
C TYR A 63 10.44 2.52 -1.48
N VAL A 64 9.99 1.26 -1.36
CA VAL A 64 8.81 0.89 -0.55
C VAL A 64 9.06 1.11 0.94
N ASP A 65 10.29 0.96 1.42
CA ASP A 65 10.59 1.07 2.85
C ASP A 65 10.27 2.45 3.42
N LYS A 66 10.32 3.50 2.59
CA LYS A 66 9.91 4.86 2.96
C LYS A 66 8.44 4.97 3.35
N LEU A 67 7.58 4.08 2.86
CA LEU A 67 6.16 4.08 3.20
C LEU A 67 5.90 3.72 4.66
N ASN A 68 6.83 3.02 5.32
CA ASN A 68 6.73 2.70 6.75
C ASN A 68 6.78 3.94 7.64
N GLU A 69 7.29 5.08 7.15
CA GLU A 69 7.25 6.36 7.85
C GLU A 69 5.83 6.95 7.90
N ILE A 70 4.96 6.56 6.96
CA ILE A 70 3.56 6.99 6.91
C ILE A 70 2.66 6.02 7.67
N LEU A 71 2.74 4.73 7.32
CA LEU A 71 1.99 3.66 7.95
C LEU A 71 2.81 2.37 7.85
N PRO A 72 3.08 1.67 8.96
CA PRO A 72 3.84 0.41 8.93
C PRO A 72 3.17 -0.59 8.00
N LEU A 73 3.93 -1.10 7.04
CA LEU A 73 3.44 -2.13 6.12
C LEU A 73 3.47 -3.47 6.84
N HIS A 74 2.43 -4.27 6.63
CA HIS A 74 2.38 -5.64 7.12
C HIS A 74 3.29 -6.55 6.30
N GLU A 75 3.17 -6.49 4.96
CA GLU A 75 4.08 -7.19 4.07
C GLU A 75 4.32 -6.50 2.73
N VAL A 76 5.46 -6.81 2.12
CA VAL A 76 5.86 -6.37 0.78
C VAL A 76 6.20 -7.57 -0.10
N LEU A 77 5.34 -7.83 -1.08
CA LEU A 77 5.50 -8.88 -2.08
C LEU A 77 6.16 -8.33 -3.35
N LYS A 78 7.19 -9.02 -3.83
CA LYS A 78 7.84 -8.69 -5.11
C LYS A 78 7.14 -9.44 -6.24
N HIS A 79 6.96 -8.77 -7.37
CA HIS A 79 6.48 -9.43 -8.58
C HIS A 79 7.50 -10.44 -9.15
N PRO A 80 7.00 -11.51 -9.80
CA PRO A 80 5.59 -11.89 -9.90
C PRO A 80 5.07 -12.46 -8.57
N VAL A 81 3.85 -12.08 -8.19
CA VAL A 81 3.17 -12.64 -7.01
C VAL A 81 2.33 -13.83 -7.42
N ASP A 82 2.69 -15.02 -6.95
CA ASP A 82 1.91 -16.23 -7.19
C ASP A 82 0.66 -16.27 -6.29
N LYS A 83 -0.41 -16.88 -6.83
CA LYS A 83 -1.70 -17.01 -6.14
C LYS A 83 -1.58 -17.80 -4.82
N PRO A 84 -0.90 -18.96 -4.75
CA PRO A 84 -0.72 -19.70 -3.51
C PRO A 84 -0.10 -18.87 -2.37
N ARG A 85 0.91 -18.06 -2.69
CA ARG A 85 1.58 -17.17 -1.73
C ARG A 85 0.66 -16.09 -1.22
N MET A 86 -0.12 -15.45 -2.10
CA MET A 86 -1.13 -14.47 -1.66
C MET A 86 -2.18 -15.13 -0.77
N GLU A 87 -2.68 -16.31 -1.12
CA GLU A 87 -3.66 -17.04 -0.30
C GLU A 87 -3.10 -17.41 1.07
N ALA A 88 -1.86 -17.90 1.15
CA ALA A 88 -1.22 -18.23 2.41
C ALA A 88 -1.06 -17.00 3.31
N LEU A 89 -0.64 -15.87 2.75
CA LEU A 89 -0.51 -14.61 3.48
C LEU A 89 -1.87 -14.15 4.01
N LEU A 90 -2.91 -14.11 3.16
CA LEU A 90 -4.24 -13.68 3.59
C LEU A 90 -4.82 -14.60 4.68
N ARG A 91 -4.58 -15.91 4.59
CA ARG A 91 -5.01 -16.88 5.62
C ARG A 91 -4.30 -16.71 6.95
N SER A 92 -3.09 -16.18 6.98
CA SER A 92 -2.40 -15.89 8.25
C SER A 92 -2.92 -14.64 8.97
N LEU A 93 -3.77 -13.85 8.32
CA LEU A 93 -4.29 -12.58 8.84
C LEU A 93 -5.75 -12.64 9.30
N ILE A 94 -6.43 -13.78 9.11
CA ILE A 94 -7.84 -14.01 9.44
C ILE A 94 -8.01 -15.25 10.31
#